data_AF-W2TS81-F1
#
_entry.id   AF-W2TS81-F1
#
_cell.length_a   1.000
_cell.length_b   1.000
_cell.length_c   1.000
_cell.angle_alpha   90.00
_cell.angle_beta   90.00
_cell.angle_gamma   90.00
#
_symmetry.space_group_name_H-M   'P 1'
#
loop_
_entity.id
_entity.type
_entity.pdbx_description
1 polymer ?
#
loop_
_entity_poly.entity_id
_entity_poly.type
_entity_poly.pdbx_seq_one_letter_code
_entity_poly.pdbx_strand_id
1 'polypeptide(L)'
;SFQIDQILIVETTDVDAAESADSSEDGKPKKVVRKSIHPEALPHFRAEILAQRYRWHKETEAMIIARMPFEEQIKRPYFHVKPLEAEQLKNWRLYLDFEIAEGNETRITVLFERCLIACAMYDQFWTKYARWSLKQRGSDAARGVYRRAQQHIPGNVRLALAFSAFEESL
;
A
#
# COMPACT_ATOMS: atom_id res chain seq x y z
N SER A 1 34.52 -6.01 -15.18
CA SER A 1 33.93 -4.85 -14.48
C SER A 1 33.76 -3.75 -15.51
N PHE A 2 32.53 -3.33 -15.81
CA PHE A 2 32.27 -2.22 -16.74
C PHE A 2 32.62 -0.92 -16.00
N GLN A 3 33.56 -0.15 -16.52
CA GLN A 3 34.07 1.06 -15.87
C GLN A 3 33.13 2.24 -16.14
N ILE A 4 32.83 3.07 -15.14
CA ILE A 4 31.94 4.25 -15.22
C ILE A 4 32.36 5.22 -16.33
N ASP A 5 33.62 5.17 -16.76
CA ASP A 5 34.19 5.99 -17.83
C ASP A 5 33.64 5.66 -19.24
N GLN A 6 32.89 4.56 -19.43
CA GLN A 6 32.29 4.18 -20.72
C GLN A 6 30.84 4.66 -20.93
N ILE A 7 30.31 5.47 -20.01
CA ILE A 7 28.87 5.82 -19.95
C ILE A 7 28.47 6.90 -20.96
N LEU A 8 29.40 7.77 -21.33
CA LEU A 8 29.13 8.93 -22.18
C LEU A 8 29.87 8.79 -23.50
N ILE A 9 29.12 8.65 -24.58
CA ILE A 9 29.64 8.87 -25.92
C ILE A 9 29.62 10.38 -26.14
N VAL A 10 30.81 10.96 -26.32
CA VAL A 10 30.99 12.35 -26.71
C VAL A 10 31.06 12.37 -28.23
N GLU A 11 29.95 12.69 -28.88
CA GLU A 11 29.94 12.97 -30.31
C GLU A 11 30.15 14.48 -30.51
N THR A 12 31.22 14.84 -31.21
CA THR A 12 31.49 16.20 -31.67
C THR A 12 31.08 16.32 -33.12
N THR A 13 30.01 17.07 -33.39
CA THR A 13 29.64 17.44 -34.77
C THR A 13 30.04 18.89 -35.02
N ASP A 14 30.81 19.11 -36.07
CA ASP A 14 31.10 20.46 -36.56
C ASP A 14 29.83 20.99 -37.26
N VAL A 15 29.39 22.19 -36.88
CA VAL A 15 28.23 22.84 -37.50
C VAL A 15 28.77 23.72 -38.62
N ASP A 16 28.54 23.31 -39.87
CA ASP A 16 28.88 24.15 -41.01
C ASP A 16 27.96 25.39 -41.02
N ALA A 17 28.60 26.55 -41.01
CA ALA A 17 27.93 27.85 -41.08
C ALA A 17 27.37 28.08 -42.49
N ALA A 18 26.15 27.60 -42.75
CA ALA A 18 25.39 27.99 -43.93
C ALA A 18 24.67 29.32 -43.67
N GLU A 19 25.28 30.37 -44.25
CA GLU A 19 24.71 31.65 -44.71
C GLU A 19 24.08 32.63 -43.69
N SER A 20 24.89 33.60 -43.25
CA SER A 20 24.47 35.01 -43.28
C SER A 20 25.68 35.93 -43.34
N ALA A 21 25.65 36.86 -44.28
CA ALA A 21 26.76 37.69 -44.72
C ALA A 21 27.26 38.72 -43.70
N ASP A 22 28.57 38.95 -43.82
CA ASP A 22 29.36 40.16 -43.59
C ASP A 22 30.31 40.23 -42.37
N SER A 23 31.55 40.49 -42.77
CA SER A 23 32.88 40.65 -42.17
C SER A 23 33.08 40.91 -40.66
N SER A 24 33.80 39.99 -39.98
CA SER A 24 35.19 40.18 -39.48
C SER A 24 35.55 39.24 -38.31
N GLU A 25 36.71 38.56 -38.47
CA GLU A 25 37.59 37.89 -37.49
C GLU A 25 37.18 36.56 -36.78
N ASP A 26 37.97 35.52 -37.11
CA ASP A 26 38.20 34.22 -36.46
C ASP A 26 37.04 33.20 -36.39
N GLY A 27 36.57 32.78 -37.57
CA GLY A 27 35.59 31.71 -37.74
C GLY A 27 36.16 30.30 -37.50
N LYS A 28 36.50 29.96 -36.25
CA LYS A 28 36.69 28.55 -35.87
C LYS A 28 35.31 27.88 -35.71
N PRO A 29 35.09 26.68 -36.29
CA PRO A 29 33.81 25.99 -36.17
C PRO A 29 33.47 25.78 -34.68
N LYS A 30 32.27 26.20 -34.27
CA LYS A 30 31.77 25.96 -32.91
C LYS A 30 31.42 24.47 -32.78
N LYS A 31 32.31 23.72 -32.13
CA LYS A 31 32.08 22.30 -31.79
C LYS A 31 30.92 22.17 -30.81
N VAL A 32 29.83 21.56 -31.23
CA VAL A 32 28.73 21.19 -30.31
C VAL A 32 29.03 19.80 -29.77
N VAL A 33 29.29 19.72 -28.47
CA VAL A 33 29.49 18.45 -27.76
C VAL A 33 28.12 17.89 -27.36
N ARG A 34 27.69 16.81 -28.00
CA ARG A 34 26.51 16.05 -27.58
C ARG A 34 26.97 14.86 -26.73
N LYS A 35 26.47 14.80 -25.50
CA LYS A 35 26.68 13.68 -24.58
C LYS A 35 25.51 12.72 -24.74
N SER A 36 25.75 11.56 -25.35
CA SER A 36 24.77 10.48 -25.49
C SER A 36 25.11 9.32 -24.54
N ILE A 37 24.09 8.65 -24.03
CA ILE A 37 24.27 7.46 -23.18
C ILE A 37 24.63 6.29 -24.10
N HIS A 38 25.71 5.56 -23.80
CA HIS A 38 26.13 4.42 -24.61
C HIS A 38 24.95 3.42 -24.77
N PRO A 39 24.57 3.02 -26.00
CA PRO A 39 23.40 2.17 -26.26
C PRO A 39 23.43 0.84 -25.50
N GLU A 40 24.63 0.29 -25.31
CA GLU A 40 24.86 -0.95 -24.56
C GLU A 40 24.82 -0.75 -23.03
N ALA A 41 25.05 0.46 -22.52
CA ALA A 41 25.00 0.76 -21.09
C ALA A 41 23.55 0.86 -20.58
N LEU A 42 22.60 1.29 -21.42
CA LEU A 42 21.20 1.46 -21.03
C LEU A 42 20.51 0.14 -20.61
N PRO A 43 20.68 -0.99 -21.32
CA PRO A 43 20.25 -2.31 -20.84
C PRO A 43 20.85 -2.70 -19.49
N HIS A 44 22.13 -2.45 -19.26
CA HIS A 44 22.79 -2.76 -17.99
C HIS A 44 22.24 -1.93 -16.82
N PHE A 45 22.03 -0.62 -17.02
CA PHE A 45 21.37 0.22 -16.01
C PHE A 45 19.95 -0.25 -15.69
N ARG A 46 19.18 -0.62 -16.71
CA ARG A 46 17.83 -1.17 -16.53
C ARG A 46 17.87 -2.47 -15.72
N ALA A 47 18.78 -3.39 -16.06
CA ALA A 47 18.93 -4.66 -15.35
C ALA A 47 19.32 -4.45 -13.88
N GLU A 48 20.26 -3.55 -13.60
CA GLU A 48 20.70 -3.23 -12.24
C GLU A 48 19.58 -2.59 -11.41
N ILE A 49 18.86 -1.61 -11.97
CA ILE A 49 17.72 -0.98 -11.28
C ILE A 49 16.62 -2.01 -10.97
N LEU A 50 16.33 -2.91 -11.93
CA LEU A 50 15.34 -3.98 -11.74
C LEU A 50 15.81 -4.96 -10.67
N ALA A 51 17.08 -5.37 -10.69
CA ALA A 51 17.65 -6.28 -9.70
C ALA A 51 17.56 -5.71 -8.28
N GLN A 52 17.87 -4.41 -8.11
CA GLN A 52 17.74 -3.73 -6.82
C GLN A 52 16.30 -3.70 -6.31
N ARG A 53 15.33 -3.50 -7.22
CA ARG A 53 13.90 -3.42 -6.88
C ARG A 53 13.23 -4.79 -6.72
N TYR A 54 13.85 -5.84 -7.26
CA TYR A 54 13.28 -7.17 -7.33
C TYR A 54 12.92 -7.74 -5.95
N ARG A 55 13.77 -7.50 -4.94
CA ARG A 55 13.50 -7.97 -3.57
C ARG A 55 12.15 -7.48 -3.03
N TRP A 56 11.89 -6.16 -3.11
CA TRP A 56 10.66 -5.56 -2.60
C TRP A 56 9.45 -5.95 -3.44
N HIS A 57 9.64 -6.07 -4.77
CA HIS A 57 8.60 -6.57 -5.64
C HIS A 57 8.19 -8.01 -5.26
N LYS A 58 9.16 -8.91 -5.03
CA LYS A 58 8.89 -10.30 -4.63
C LYS A 58 8.25 -10.41 -3.26
N GLU A 59 8.72 -9.63 -2.28
CA GLU A 59 8.08 -9.57 -0.96
C GLU A 59 6.62 -9.07 -1.08
N THR A 60 6.39 -8.00 -1.84
CA THR A 60 5.05 -7.44 -2.06
C THR A 60 4.16 -8.41 -2.83
N GLU A 61 4.67 -9.08 -3.86
CA GLU A 61 3.96 -10.09 -4.63
C GLU A 61 3.49 -11.23 -3.73
N ALA A 62 4.38 -11.76 -2.88
CA ALA A 62 4.01 -12.78 -1.90
C ALA A 62 2.92 -12.29 -0.93
N MET A 63 3.03 -11.03 -0.47
CA MET A 63 2.02 -10.44 0.40
C MET A 63 0.66 -10.32 -0.31
N ILE A 64 0.64 -9.87 -1.57
CA ILE A 64 -0.59 -9.75 -2.37
C ILE A 64 -1.22 -11.13 -2.57
N ILE A 65 -0.42 -12.12 -2.99
CA ILE A 65 -0.90 -13.49 -3.25
C ILE A 65 -1.52 -14.10 -2.00
N ALA A 66 -0.94 -13.90 -0.82
CA ALA A 66 -1.48 -14.42 0.43
C ALA A 66 -2.87 -13.83 0.79
N ARG A 67 -3.19 -12.61 0.30
CA ARG A 67 -4.42 -11.87 0.65
C ARG A 67 -5.49 -11.93 -0.45
N MET A 68 -5.07 -12.21 -1.67
CA MET A 68 -5.92 -12.31 -2.85
C MET A 68 -7.17 -13.20 -2.64
N PRO A 69 -7.08 -14.39 -2.02
CA PRO A 69 -8.26 -15.23 -1.81
C PRO A 69 -9.34 -14.56 -0.96
N PHE A 70 -8.96 -13.67 -0.04
CA PHE A 70 -9.92 -12.95 0.80
C PHE A 70 -10.49 -11.73 0.07
N GLU A 71 -9.63 -10.97 -0.61
CA GLU A 71 -10.02 -9.73 -1.30
C GLU A 71 -10.98 -10.01 -2.47
N GLU A 72 -10.78 -11.10 -3.22
CA GLU A 72 -11.67 -11.49 -4.33
C GLU A 72 -13.10 -11.83 -3.86
N GLN A 73 -13.27 -12.25 -2.61
CA GLN A 73 -14.57 -12.60 -2.05
C GLN A 73 -15.34 -11.37 -1.51
N ILE A 74 -14.70 -10.19 -1.42
CA ILE A 74 -15.33 -8.95 -0.95
C ILE A 74 -16.08 -8.29 -2.12
N LYS A 75 -17.34 -8.69 -2.31
CA LYS A 75 -18.22 -8.10 -3.34
C LYS A 75 -18.76 -6.70 -2.97
N ARG A 76 -18.78 -6.35 -1.69
CA ARG A 76 -19.38 -5.11 -1.19
C ARG A 76 -18.45 -4.43 -0.18
N PRO A 77 -17.55 -3.53 -0.65
CA PRO A 77 -16.58 -2.86 0.21
C PRO A 77 -17.12 -1.60 0.91
N TYR A 78 -18.40 -1.30 0.76
CA TYR A 78 -19.06 -0.09 1.29
C TYR A 78 -20.28 -0.46 2.15
N PHE A 79 -20.71 0.50 2.98
CA PHE A 79 -21.89 0.34 3.81
C PHE A 79 -23.17 0.23 2.97
N HIS A 80 -24.05 -0.68 3.34
CA HIS A 80 -25.37 -0.78 2.76
C HIS A 80 -26.37 -1.40 3.76
N VAL A 81 -27.63 -0.99 3.68
CA VAL A 81 -28.70 -1.43 4.61
C VAL A 81 -29.10 -2.89 4.45
N LYS A 82 -29.15 -3.41 3.21
CA LYS A 82 -29.32 -4.85 2.95
C LYS A 82 -28.21 -5.65 3.64
N PRO A 83 -28.55 -6.73 4.36
CA PRO A 83 -27.57 -7.54 5.04
C PRO A 83 -26.61 -8.19 4.04
N LEU A 84 -25.36 -8.33 4.45
CA LEU A 84 -24.35 -9.14 3.78
C LEU A 84 -24.70 -10.63 3.91
N GLU A 85 -24.33 -11.39 2.88
CA GLU A 85 -24.46 -12.84 2.87
C GLU A 85 -23.56 -13.48 3.94
N ALA A 86 -23.98 -14.64 4.45
CA ALA A 86 -23.23 -15.37 5.48
C ALA A 86 -21.78 -15.67 5.06
N GLU A 87 -21.56 -16.00 3.79
CA GLU A 87 -20.21 -16.29 3.28
C GLU A 87 -19.32 -15.03 3.31
N GLN A 88 -19.86 -13.84 3.05
CA GLN A 88 -19.09 -12.60 3.16
C GLN A 88 -18.70 -12.28 4.60
N LEU A 89 -19.63 -12.49 5.56
CA LEU A 89 -19.34 -12.32 6.98
C LEU A 89 -18.27 -13.31 7.47
N LYS A 90 -18.33 -14.55 6.97
CA LYS A 90 -17.32 -15.58 7.24
C LYS A 90 -15.97 -15.21 6.63
N ASN A 91 -15.93 -14.74 5.38
CA ASN A 91 -14.70 -14.28 4.72
C ASN A 91 -14.03 -13.15 5.50
N TRP A 92 -14.79 -12.12 5.91
CA TRP A 92 -14.25 -11.03 6.75
C TRP A 92 -13.66 -11.55 8.07
N ARG A 93 -14.32 -12.51 8.71
CA ARG A 93 -13.84 -13.11 9.95
C ARG A 93 -12.51 -13.83 9.74
N LEU A 94 -12.43 -14.68 8.72
CA LEU A 94 -11.22 -15.42 8.37
C LEU A 94 -10.08 -14.50 7.96
N TYR A 95 -10.37 -13.43 7.21
CA TYR A 95 -9.36 -12.46 6.81
C TYR A 95 -8.78 -11.68 8.00
N LEU A 96 -9.64 -11.26 8.93
CA LEU A 96 -9.19 -10.64 10.19
C LEU A 96 -8.36 -11.61 11.03
N ASP A 97 -8.76 -12.88 11.12
CA ASP A 97 -7.99 -13.90 11.83
C ASP A 97 -6.61 -14.13 11.19
N PHE A 98 -6.54 -14.16 9.87
CA PHE A 98 -5.29 -14.24 9.11
C PHE A 98 -4.36 -13.05 9.41
N GLU A 99 -4.85 -11.81 9.30
CA GLU A 99 -4.04 -10.62 9.57
C GLU A 99 -3.58 -10.53 11.04
N ILE A 100 -4.43 -10.95 11.99
CA ILE A 100 -4.07 -11.03 13.41
C ILE A 100 -2.94 -12.04 13.64
N ALA A 101 -2.99 -13.20 12.97
CA ALA A 101 -1.93 -14.22 13.06
C ALA A 101 -0.60 -13.73 12.46
N GLU A 102 -0.64 -12.92 11.40
CA GLU A 102 0.54 -12.29 10.80
C GLU A 102 1.17 -11.21 11.71
N GLY A 103 0.42 -10.65 12.65
CA GLY A 103 0.95 -9.79 13.72
C GLY A 103 1.30 -8.35 13.33
N ASN A 104 1.05 -7.91 12.10
CA ASN A 104 1.31 -6.53 11.70
C ASN A 104 0.19 -5.59 12.19
N GLU A 105 0.41 -4.88 13.29
CA GLU A 105 -0.60 -4.03 13.93
C GLU A 105 -1.21 -2.97 13.00
N THR A 106 -0.40 -2.32 12.17
CA THR A 106 -0.88 -1.29 11.24
C THR A 106 -1.85 -1.90 10.22
N ARG A 107 -1.50 -3.04 9.63
CA ARG A 107 -2.37 -3.75 8.68
C ARG A 107 -3.64 -4.26 9.35
N ILE A 108 -3.53 -4.84 10.54
CA ILE A 108 -4.68 -5.31 11.31
C ILE A 108 -5.65 -4.17 11.58
N THR A 109 -5.15 -3.01 11.99
CA THR A 109 -5.96 -1.81 12.25
C THR A 109 -6.67 -1.35 10.98
N VAL A 110 -5.92 -1.19 9.88
CA VAL A 110 -6.49 -0.79 8.59
C VAL A 110 -7.57 -1.78 8.14
N LEU A 111 -7.35 -3.09 8.31
CA LEU A 111 -8.33 -4.09 7.93
C LEU A 111 -9.57 -4.07 8.82
N PHE A 112 -9.43 -3.88 10.14
CA PHE A 112 -10.58 -3.70 11.03
C PHE A 112 -11.41 -2.48 10.62
N GLU A 113 -10.78 -1.33 10.40
CA GLU A 113 -11.49 -0.12 9.98
C GLU A 113 -12.19 -0.33 8.62
N ARG A 114 -11.53 -0.98 7.64
CA ARG A 114 -12.15 -1.37 6.37
C ARG A 114 -13.35 -2.31 6.56
N CYS A 115 -13.20 -3.34 7.39
CA CYS A 115 -14.26 -4.30 7.68
C CYS A 115 -15.49 -3.60 8.29
N LEU A 116 -15.28 -2.64 9.19
CA LEU A 116 -16.35 -1.91 9.87
C LEU A 116 -17.10 -0.93 8.97
N ILE A 117 -16.55 -0.52 7.81
CA ILE A 117 -17.31 0.23 6.80
C ILE A 117 -18.45 -0.63 6.26
N ALA A 118 -18.15 -1.84 5.78
CA ALA A 118 -19.16 -2.75 5.23
C ALA A 118 -20.00 -3.43 6.33
N CYS A 119 -19.39 -3.72 7.48
CA CYS A 119 -19.97 -4.52 8.55
C CYS A 119 -20.40 -3.71 9.78
N ALA A 120 -20.67 -2.40 9.62
CA ALA A 120 -20.99 -1.50 10.74
C ALA A 120 -22.14 -1.99 11.65
N MET A 121 -23.12 -2.71 11.09
CA MET A 121 -24.31 -3.19 11.82
C MET A 121 -24.13 -4.57 12.47
N TYR A 122 -22.92 -5.14 12.44
CA TYR A 122 -22.65 -6.48 12.96
C TYR A 122 -21.77 -6.41 14.20
N ASP A 123 -22.38 -6.58 15.37
CA ASP A 123 -21.78 -6.47 16.72
C ASP A 123 -20.55 -7.39 16.90
N GLN A 124 -20.54 -8.54 16.24
CA GLN A 124 -19.44 -9.51 16.33
C GLN A 124 -18.08 -8.94 15.89
N PHE A 125 -18.05 -8.03 14.90
CA PHE A 125 -16.79 -7.45 14.41
C PHE A 125 -16.28 -6.34 15.33
N TRP A 126 -17.20 -5.53 15.88
CA TRP A 126 -16.87 -4.54 16.92
C TRP A 126 -16.31 -5.22 18.17
N THR A 127 -16.95 -6.30 18.63
CA THR A 127 -16.49 -7.07 19.80
C THR A 127 -15.12 -7.70 19.55
N LYS A 128 -14.88 -8.24 18.33
CA LYS A 128 -13.58 -8.77 17.94
C LYS A 128 -12.50 -7.69 17.94
N TYR A 129 -12.81 -6.51 17.38
CA TYR A 129 -11.87 -5.38 17.35
C TYR A 129 -11.56 -4.87 18.75
N ALA A 130 -12.56 -4.70 19.61
CA ALA A 130 -12.37 -4.26 20.98
C ALA A 130 -11.50 -5.23 21.79
N ARG A 131 -11.72 -6.55 21.63
CA ARG A 131 -10.89 -7.59 22.27
C ARG A 131 -9.45 -7.58 21.78
N TRP A 132 -9.23 -7.41 20.48
CA TRP A 132 -7.88 -7.27 19.94
C TRP A 132 -7.20 -6.00 20.44
N SER A 133 -7.90 -4.86 20.40
CA SER A 133 -7.41 -3.57 20.90
C SER A 133 -7.09 -3.61 22.39
N LEU A 134 -7.88 -4.32 23.21
CA LEU A 134 -7.57 -4.52 24.63
C LEU A 134 -6.22 -5.20 24.81
N LYS A 135 -5.98 -6.27 24.06
CA LYS A 135 -4.74 -7.06 24.15
C LYS A 135 -3.51 -6.29 23.67
N GLN A 136 -3.64 -5.50 22.60
CA GLN A 136 -2.49 -4.82 21.97
C GLN A 136 -2.26 -3.40 22.49
N ARG A 137 -3.33 -2.68 22.85
CA ARG A 137 -3.31 -1.23 23.11
C ARG A 137 -3.92 -0.83 24.45
N GLY A 138 -4.40 -1.79 25.24
CA GLY A 138 -4.97 -1.56 26.56
C GLY A 138 -6.45 -1.15 26.56
N SER A 139 -6.95 -0.88 27.76
CA SER A 139 -8.36 -0.68 28.07
C SER A 139 -8.96 0.56 27.40
N ASP A 140 -8.24 1.67 27.35
CA ASP A 140 -8.75 2.91 26.76
C ASP A 140 -9.04 2.78 25.26
N ALA A 141 -8.17 2.07 24.53
CA ALA A 141 -8.38 1.79 23.11
C ALA A 141 -9.61 0.91 22.91
N ALA A 142 -9.76 -0.16 23.70
CA ALA A 142 -10.92 -1.05 23.64
C ALA A 142 -12.23 -0.31 23.97
N ARG A 143 -12.21 0.54 25.00
CA ARG A 143 -13.34 1.40 25.37
C ARG A 143 -13.73 2.35 24.24
N GLY A 144 -12.75 2.93 23.54
CA GLY A 144 -12.98 3.75 22.35
C GLY A 144 -13.73 2.99 21.25
N VAL A 145 -13.36 1.73 21.00
CA VAL A 145 -14.05 0.87 20.02
C VAL A 145 -15.50 0.59 20.45
N TYR A 146 -15.75 0.24 21.71
CA TYR A 146 -17.11 -0.01 22.19
C TYR A 146 -18.00 1.24 22.13
N ARG A 147 -17.48 2.41 22.50
CA ARG A 147 -18.24 3.68 22.37
C ARG A 147 -18.62 3.98 20.93
N ARG A 148 -17.70 3.77 19.97
CA ARG A 148 -18.02 3.89 18.53
C ARG A 148 -19.09 2.89 18.10
N ALA A 149 -18.97 1.63 18.54
CA ALA A 149 -19.94 0.59 18.22
C ALA A 149 -21.37 0.95 18.68
N GLN A 150 -21.51 1.54 19.88
CA GLN A 150 -22.80 1.99 20.41
C GLN A 150 -23.44 3.10 19.56
N GLN A 151 -22.64 3.97 18.93
CA GLN A 151 -23.14 5.00 18.01
C GLN A 151 -23.69 4.39 16.72
N HIS A 152 -23.05 3.34 16.21
CA HIS A 152 -23.49 2.66 14.97
C HIS A 152 -24.67 1.73 15.19
N ILE A 153 -24.75 1.04 16.33
CA ILE A 153 -25.78 0.04 16.62
C ILE A 153 -26.45 0.32 17.98
N PRO A 154 -27.19 1.44 18.11
CA PRO A 154 -27.84 1.79 19.36
C PRO A 154 -28.87 0.71 19.75
N GLY A 155 -28.92 0.37 21.04
CA GLY A 155 -29.85 -0.61 21.59
C GLY A 155 -29.49 -2.09 21.33
N ASN A 156 -28.35 -2.39 20.71
CA ASN A 156 -27.90 -3.77 20.56
C ASN A 156 -27.53 -4.38 21.92
N VAL A 157 -28.37 -5.29 22.42
CA VAL A 157 -28.22 -5.93 23.73
C VAL A 157 -26.92 -6.72 23.83
N ARG A 158 -26.51 -7.42 22.76
CA ARG A 158 -25.27 -8.23 22.77
C ARG A 158 -24.05 -7.36 22.93
N LEU A 159 -24.00 -6.25 22.19
CA LEU A 159 -22.94 -5.25 22.29
C LEU A 159 -22.92 -4.59 23.67
N ALA A 160 -24.08 -4.24 24.22
CA ALA A 160 -24.18 -3.66 25.56
C ALA A 160 -23.65 -4.62 26.63
N LEU A 161 -24.08 -5.89 26.60
CA LEU A 161 -23.58 -6.92 27.50
C LEU A 161 -22.07 -7.14 27.36
N ALA A 162 -21.55 -7.19 26.13
CA ALA A 162 -20.11 -7.31 25.88
C ALA A 162 -19.32 -6.12 26.43
N PHE A 163 -19.87 -4.91 26.34
CA PHE A 163 -19.23 -3.72 26.87
C PHE A 163 -19.28 -3.67 28.40
N SER A 164 -20.41 -4.01 29.03
CA SER A 164 -20.52 -4.13 30.48
C SER A 164 -19.54 -5.17 31.04
N ALA A 165 -19.50 -6.36 30.45
CA ALA A 165 -18.56 -7.41 30.84
C ALA A 165 -17.09 -6.99 30.67
N PHE A 166 -16.80 -6.15 29.67
CA PHE A 166 -15.48 -5.56 29.51
C PHE A 166 -15.15 -4.59 30.65
N GLU A 167 -16.02 -3.62 30.97
CA GLU A 167 -15.78 -2.64 32.04
C GLU A 167 -15.69 -3.31 33.43
N GLU A 168 -16.44 -4.38 33.68
CA GLU A 168 -16.35 -5.17 34.91
C GLU A 168 -15.04 -5.93 35.05
N SER A 169 -14.35 -6.22 33.94
CA SER A 169 -13.09 -6.99 33.94
C SER A 169 -11.83 -6.15 34.11
N LEU A 170 -11.97 -4.81 34.14
CA LEU A 170 -10.87 -3.86 34.31
C LEU A 170 -10.51 -3.65 35.78
#